data_AF-A0A1R2B4Z1-F1
#
_entry.id   AF-A0A1R2B4Z1-F1
#
_cell.length_a   1.000
_cell.length_b   1.000
_cell.length_c   1.000
_cell.angle_alpha   90.00
_cell.angle_beta   90.00
_cell.angle_gamma   90.00
#
_symmetry.space_group_name_H-M   'P 1'
#
loop_
_entity.id
_entity.type
_entity.pdbx_description
1 polymer ?
#
loop_
_entity_poly.entity_id
_entity_poly.type
_entity_poly.pdbx_seq_one_letter_code
_entity_poly.pdbx_strand_id
1 'polypeptide(L)'
;MAKKCSFDNDCLGEPSAECSCRNPTILLCEKHLQIHIMSSSTQNHKIKSLIVPIPNDKKQIISTEILKIKINLSIFSQEYTNKVRELVERIYNKYSKCMGKIKKLDNSLTEMHELVNNIKEIKLYEKHPEIVSVLLNEKENLIKKFQDLNLVNLEFVYKGNVIAAKLRENTVRNMNIESESLVQGLCNKGHKLYLSIDNNKYYSYLNGQNTNTICDVCRSFISSNGLHCRICSFDLCDSCIIKKNYFKYPKLTCSKHHELFWVDNFKGSHVTCDLCGYSYSNCGWKCYTCDYDSCIKCGLRKGVLAPFVNPITCSEGHKLHCLDTSNVSICSLCQANIDYPHWRCEECAYSLCRNCCSLRGFNFIYCQNNHQMVTHKKGKFSWGFKSTTCKECMKKLDDTGFTCRTCKAFLCEACFAIRPNSFFKSS
;
A
#
# COMPACT_ATOMS: atom_id res chain seq x y z
N MET A 1 -38.53 -20.49 -42.02
CA MET A 1 -38.98 -21.71 -41.32
C MET A 1 -38.14 -21.88 -40.06
N ALA A 2 -38.77 -22.06 -38.91
CA ALA A 2 -38.05 -22.29 -37.65
C ALA A 2 -37.29 -23.62 -37.71
N LYS A 3 -36.01 -23.61 -37.35
CA LYS A 3 -35.20 -24.84 -37.27
C LYS A 3 -35.69 -25.67 -36.09
N LYS A 4 -36.09 -26.92 -36.33
CA LYS A 4 -36.52 -27.88 -35.29
C LYS A 4 -35.39 -28.86 -34.95
N CYS A 5 -35.45 -29.45 -33.76
CA CYS A 5 -34.53 -30.53 -33.39
C CYS A 5 -34.75 -31.75 -34.31
N SER A 6 -33.67 -32.32 -34.83
CA SER A 6 -33.66 -33.44 -35.79
C SER A 6 -33.75 -34.82 -35.11
N PHE A 7 -33.76 -34.88 -33.78
CA PHE A 7 -33.73 -36.15 -33.05
C PHE A 7 -35.12 -36.81 -32.95
N ASP A 8 -36.17 -35.99 -32.84
CA ASP A 8 -37.56 -36.44 -32.72
C ASP A 8 -38.49 -35.38 -33.31
N ASN A 9 -39.44 -35.80 -34.15
CA ASN A 9 -40.42 -34.92 -34.79
C ASN A 9 -41.33 -34.21 -33.77
N ASP A 10 -41.49 -34.80 -32.58
CA ASP A 10 -42.28 -34.24 -31.49
C ASP A 10 -41.43 -33.42 -30.50
N CYS A 11 -40.12 -33.25 -30.77
CA CYS A 11 -39.28 -32.43 -29.92
C CYS A 11 -39.61 -30.94 -30.06
N LEU A 12 -40.20 -30.37 -29.02
CA LEU A 12 -40.48 -28.93 -28.92
C LEU A 12 -39.24 -28.08 -28.57
N GLY A 13 -38.08 -28.69 -28.35
CA GLY A 13 -36.85 -27.99 -27.97
C GLY A 13 -36.19 -27.27 -29.15
N GLU A 14 -35.87 -25.99 -28.96
CA GLU A 14 -35.08 -25.24 -29.95
C GLU A 14 -33.66 -25.83 -30.08
N PRO A 15 -33.10 -25.94 -31.30
CA PRO A 15 -31.74 -26.41 -31.48
C PRO A 15 -30.70 -25.49 -30.84
N SER A 16 -29.83 -26.03 -29.99
CA SER A 16 -28.69 -25.32 -29.36
C SER A 16 -27.35 -25.74 -29.95
N ALA A 17 -27.32 -26.78 -30.78
CA ALA A 17 -26.12 -27.24 -31.45
C ALA A 17 -26.43 -27.85 -32.83
N GLU A 18 -25.44 -27.76 -33.71
CA GLU A 18 -25.39 -28.45 -34.98
C GLU A 18 -24.28 -29.50 -34.94
N CYS A 19 -24.58 -30.76 -35.26
CA CYS A 19 -23.59 -31.83 -35.33
C CYS A 19 -23.44 -32.32 -36.77
N SER A 20 -22.20 -32.43 -37.22
CA SER A 20 -21.85 -32.87 -38.59
C SER A 20 -21.37 -34.32 -38.66
N CYS A 21 -21.80 -35.16 -37.71
CA CYS A 21 -21.54 -36.61 -37.72
C CYS A 21 -22.36 -37.36 -38.78
N ARG A 22 -23.37 -36.72 -39.39
CA ARG A 22 -24.23 -37.26 -40.45
C ARG A 22 -24.40 -36.22 -41.56
N ASN A 23 -24.76 -36.68 -42.76
CA ASN A 23 -25.11 -35.84 -43.90
C ASN A 23 -26.57 -36.12 -44.31
N PRO A 24 -27.50 -35.15 -44.20
CA PRO A 24 -27.30 -33.75 -43.79
C PRO A 24 -26.94 -33.60 -42.30
N THR A 25 -26.38 -32.43 -41.93
CA THR A 25 -26.07 -32.10 -40.53
C THR A 25 -27.33 -32.14 -39.67
N ILE A 26 -27.20 -32.58 -38.43
CA ILE A 26 -28.33 -32.71 -37.50
C ILE A 26 -28.34 -31.55 -36.51
N LEU A 27 -29.52 -31.02 -36.24
CA LEU A 27 -29.75 -29.93 -35.30
C LEU A 27 -30.30 -30.50 -34.01
N LEU A 28 -29.64 -30.26 -32.88
CA LEU A 28 -29.97 -30.89 -31.61
C LEU A 28 -30.26 -29.83 -30.55
N CYS A 29 -31.33 -30.01 -29.79
CA CYS A 29 -31.53 -29.27 -28.54
C CYS A 29 -30.57 -29.83 -27.47
N GLU A 30 -30.40 -29.13 -26.34
CA GLU A 30 -29.40 -29.48 -25.33
C GLU A 30 -29.59 -30.91 -24.78
N LYS A 31 -30.83 -31.31 -24.52
CA LYS A 31 -31.17 -32.66 -24.05
C LYS A 31 -30.79 -33.74 -25.07
N HIS A 32 -31.13 -33.54 -26.34
CA HIS A 32 -30.85 -34.53 -27.38
C HIS A 32 -29.39 -34.51 -27.83
N LEU A 33 -28.67 -33.41 -27.64
CA LEU A 33 -27.23 -33.35 -27.85
C LEU A 33 -26.50 -34.30 -26.89
N GLN A 34 -26.87 -34.30 -25.60
CA GLN A 34 -26.27 -35.19 -24.61
C GLN A 34 -26.52 -36.67 -24.96
N ILE A 35 -27.77 -37.04 -25.28
CA ILE A 35 -28.13 -38.40 -25.70
C ILE A 35 -27.37 -38.81 -26.97
N HIS A 36 -27.28 -37.91 -27.94
CA HIS A 36 -26.62 -38.17 -29.21
C HIS A 36 -25.11 -38.45 -29.06
N ILE A 37 -24.40 -37.64 -28.26
CA ILE A 37 -22.96 -37.82 -27.98
C ILE A 37 -22.69 -39.10 -27.18
N MET A 38 -23.62 -39.48 -26.29
CA MET A 38 -23.50 -40.69 -25.49
C MET A 38 -23.82 -41.97 -26.29
N SER A 39 -24.47 -41.85 -27.46
CA SER A 39 -24.74 -43.02 -28.30
C SER A 39 -23.45 -43.48 -28.99
N SER A 40 -23.06 -44.74 -28.77
CA SER A 40 -21.81 -45.35 -29.28
C SER A 40 -21.75 -45.50 -30.81
N SER A 41 -22.79 -45.05 -31.53
CA SER A 41 -22.99 -45.33 -32.96
C SER A 41 -22.23 -44.40 -33.91
N THR A 42 -21.63 -43.30 -33.44
CA THR A 42 -20.93 -42.34 -34.30
C THR A 42 -19.62 -41.87 -33.67
N GLN A 43 -18.49 -42.42 -34.12
CA GLN A 43 -17.18 -41.85 -33.82
C GLN A 43 -16.97 -40.65 -34.78
N ASN A 44 -16.60 -39.48 -34.23
CA ASN A 44 -16.38 -38.18 -34.91
C ASN A 44 -17.57 -37.20 -34.95
N HIS A 45 -18.05 -36.78 -33.77
CA HIS A 45 -18.91 -35.60 -33.65
C HIS A 45 -18.12 -34.30 -33.85
N LYS A 46 -18.43 -33.55 -34.90
CA LYS A 46 -18.03 -32.15 -35.04
C LYS A 46 -19.23 -31.26 -34.68
N ILE A 47 -19.22 -30.74 -33.45
CA ILE A 47 -20.31 -29.98 -32.85
C ILE A 47 -20.01 -28.49 -32.98
N LYS A 48 -20.92 -27.76 -33.62
CA LYS A 48 -20.94 -26.30 -33.65
C LYS A 48 -22.07 -25.83 -32.73
N SER A 49 -21.74 -25.12 -31.66
CA SER A 49 -22.76 -24.49 -30.82
C SER A 49 -23.51 -23.47 -31.66
N LEU A 50 -24.83 -23.61 -31.70
CA LEU A 50 -25.70 -22.55 -32.17
C LEU A 50 -25.83 -21.63 -30.97
N ILE A 51 -25.18 -20.47 -31.03
CA ILE A 51 -25.31 -19.44 -30.00
C ILE A 51 -26.80 -19.07 -29.99
N VAL A 52 -27.57 -19.67 -29.08
CA VAL A 52 -28.93 -19.24 -28.83
C VAL A 52 -28.77 -17.84 -28.26
N PRO A 53 -29.18 -16.79 -28.99
CA PRO A 53 -29.08 -15.45 -28.46
C PRO A 53 -29.93 -15.43 -27.20
N ILE A 54 -29.29 -15.34 -26.03
CA ILE A 54 -30.02 -15.14 -24.78
C ILE A 54 -30.88 -13.90 -25.00
N PRO A 55 -32.21 -14.00 -24.88
CA PRO A 55 -33.10 -12.86 -25.00
C PRO A 55 -32.59 -11.70 -24.14
N ASN A 56 -32.64 -10.47 -24.67
CA ASN A 56 -31.98 -9.32 -24.03
C ASN A 56 -32.51 -9.06 -22.61
N ASP A 57 -33.78 -9.36 -22.35
CA ASP A 57 -34.42 -9.37 -21.04
C ASP A 57 -33.77 -10.38 -20.08
N LYS A 58 -33.53 -11.62 -20.53
CA LYS A 58 -32.85 -12.65 -19.73
C LYS A 58 -31.38 -12.29 -19.47
N LYS A 59 -30.69 -11.67 -20.44
CA LYS A 59 -29.32 -11.16 -20.23
C LYS A 59 -29.26 -10.11 -19.13
N GLN A 60 -30.22 -9.20 -19.09
CA GLN A 60 -30.29 -8.16 -18.07
C GLN A 60 -30.51 -8.74 -16.67
N ILE A 61 -31.40 -9.74 -16.56
CA ILE A 61 -31.64 -10.46 -15.29
C ILE A 61 -30.36 -11.16 -14.82
N ILE A 62 -29.72 -11.95 -15.69
CA ILE A 62 -28.47 -12.66 -15.37
C ILE A 62 -27.37 -11.68 -14.97
N SER A 63 -27.21 -10.58 -15.72
CA SER A 63 -26.22 -9.54 -15.41
C SER A 63 -26.49 -8.89 -14.04
N THR A 64 -27.76 -8.67 -13.70
CA THR A 64 -28.17 -8.09 -12.41
C THR A 64 -27.85 -9.04 -11.26
N GLU A 65 -28.14 -10.34 -11.40
CA GLU A 65 -27.84 -11.34 -10.37
C GLU A 65 -26.33 -11.56 -10.20
N ILE A 66 -25.56 -11.59 -11.30
CA ILE A 66 -24.09 -11.65 -11.23
C ILE A 66 -23.53 -10.42 -10.48
N LEU A 67 -24.06 -9.23 -10.75
CA LEU A 67 -23.65 -8.01 -10.03
C LEU A 67 -23.97 -8.10 -8.54
N LYS A 68 -25.15 -8.60 -8.16
CA LYS A 68 -25.51 -8.82 -6.74
C LYS A 68 -24.54 -9.80 -6.05
N ILE A 69 -24.24 -10.93 -6.69
CA ILE A 69 -23.28 -11.92 -6.16
C ILE A 69 -21.89 -11.29 -6.00
N LYS A 70 -21.43 -10.51 -6.99
CA LYS A 70 -20.14 -9.81 -6.92
C LYS A 70 -20.09 -8.82 -5.75
N ILE A 71 -21.16 -8.05 -5.54
CA ILE A 71 -21.28 -7.12 -4.41
C ILE A 71 -21.25 -7.87 -3.08
N ASN A 72 -22.02 -8.96 -2.95
CA ASN A 72 -22.08 -9.76 -1.72
C ASN A 72 -20.73 -10.40 -1.39
N LEU A 73 -20.01 -10.94 -2.38
CA LEU A 73 -18.66 -11.48 -2.19
C LEU A 73 -17.67 -10.39 -1.76
N SER A 74 -17.79 -9.18 -2.32
CA SER A 74 -16.95 -8.04 -1.91
C SER A 74 -17.22 -7.64 -0.46
N ILE A 75 -18.49 -7.61 -0.03
CA ILE A 75 -18.88 -7.30 1.35
C ILE A 75 -18.34 -8.38 2.31
N PHE A 76 -18.57 -9.65 1.99
CA PHE A 76 -18.08 -10.78 2.79
C PHE A 76 -16.54 -10.77 2.93
N SER A 77 -15.83 -10.57 1.82
CA SER A 77 -14.36 -10.45 1.83
C SER A 77 -13.88 -9.30 2.72
N GLN A 78 -14.56 -8.15 2.67
CA GLN A 78 -14.24 -7.00 3.51
C GLN A 78 -14.49 -7.28 5.00
N GLU A 79 -15.61 -7.90 5.35
CA GLU A 79 -15.94 -8.30 6.73
C GLU A 79 -14.93 -9.30 7.28
N TYR A 80 -14.58 -10.32 6.49
CA TYR A 80 -13.60 -11.32 6.88
C TYR A 80 -12.22 -10.68 7.10
N THR A 81 -11.79 -9.81 6.19
CA THR A 81 -10.53 -9.05 6.31
C THR A 81 -10.49 -8.22 7.59
N ASN A 82 -11.60 -7.56 7.93
CA ASN A 82 -11.70 -6.78 9.17
C ASN A 82 -11.60 -7.68 10.42
N LYS A 83 -12.29 -8.83 10.46
CA LYS A 83 -12.21 -9.79 11.57
C LYS A 83 -10.79 -10.33 11.78
N VAL A 84 -10.09 -10.66 10.69
CA VAL A 84 -8.69 -11.10 10.75
C VAL A 84 -7.81 -9.98 11.28
N ARG A 85 -7.99 -8.74 10.81
CA ARG A 85 -7.24 -7.57 11.30
C ARG A 85 -7.43 -7.36 12.81
N GLU A 86 -8.66 -7.39 13.30
CA GLU A 86 -8.96 -7.26 14.74
C GLU A 86 -8.33 -8.37 15.58
N LEU A 87 -8.29 -9.61 15.06
CA LEU A 87 -7.63 -10.72 15.72
C LEU A 87 -6.11 -10.49 15.81
N VAL A 88 -5.48 -10.07 14.71
CA VAL A 88 -4.05 -9.76 14.66
C VAL A 88 -3.70 -8.63 15.62
N GLU A 89 -4.50 -7.55 15.67
CA GLU A 89 -4.30 -6.44 16.61
C GLU A 89 -4.41 -6.90 18.07
N ARG A 90 -5.38 -7.75 18.40
CA ARG A 90 -5.51 -8.33 19.76
C ARG A 90 -4.30 -9.18 20.13
N ILE A 91 -3.80 -10.00 19.22
CA ILE A 91 -2.60 -10.82 19.44
C ILE A 91 -1.38 -9.90 19.64
N TYR A 92 -1.20 -8.90 18.79
CA TYR A 92 -0.08 -7.96 18.88
C TYR A 92 -0.10 -7.17 20.18
N ASN A 93 -1.26 -6.68 20.62
CA ASN A 93 -1.40 -5.96 21.89
C ASN A 93 -1.05 -6.84 23.10
N LYS A 94 -1.48 -8.10 23.10
CA LYS A 94 -1.09 -9.07 24.14
C LYS A 94 0.42 -9.31 24.12
N TYR A 95 1.00 -9.55 22.94
CA TYR A 95 2.43 -9.74 22.77
C TYR A 95 3.25 -8.54 23.27
N SER A 96 2.91 -7.33 22.86
CA SER A 96 3.57 -6.09 23.27
C SER A 96 3.54 -5.91 24.80
N LYS A 97 2.40 -6.18 25.43
CA LYS A 97 2.27 -6.14 26.90
C LYS A 97 3.16 -7.17 27.58
N CYS A 98 3.27 -8.38 27.04
CA CYS A 98 4.18 -9.41 27.55
C CYS A 98 5.66 -9.00 27.38
N MET A 99 6.03 -8.47 26.21
CA MET A 99 7.39 -7.97 25.97
C MET A 99 7.77 -6.82 26.88
N GLY A 100 6.85 -5.91 27.19
CA GLY A 100 7.07 -4.86 28.18
C GLY A 100 7.35 -5.39 29.58
N LYS A 101 6.69 -6.49 29.99
CA LYS A 101 6.99 -7.15 31.28
C LYS A 101 8.35 -7.85 31.25
N ILE A 102 8.69 -8.53 30.16
CA ILE A 102 9.98 -9.21 29.99
C ILE A 102 11.11 -8.19 30.04
N LYS A 103 10.99 -7.05 29.36
CA LYS A 103 11.99 -5.99 29.40
C LYS A 103 12.19 -5.41 30.81
N LYS A 104 11.11 -5.26 31.59
CA LYS A 104 11.22 -4.84 33.00
C LYS A 104 11.97 -5.87 33.84
N LEU A 105 11.67 -7.16 33.64
CA LEU A 105 12.37 -8.24 34.31
C LEU A 105 13.86 -8.26 33.95
N ASP A 106 14.18 -8.11 32.66
CA ASP A 106 15.55 -8.05 32.14
C ASP A 106 16.36 -6.89 32.76
N ASN A 107 15.75 -5.70 32.88
CA ASN A 107 16.35 -4.56 33.58
C ASN A 107 16.61 -4.88 35.07
N SER A 108 15.62 -5.45 35.78
CA SER A 108 15.80 -5.82 37.19
C SER A 108 16.86 -6.91 37.38
N LEU A 109 16.97 -7.85 36.44
CA LEU A 109 18.04 -8.86 36.44
C LEU A 109 19.41 -8.22 36.23
N THR A 110 19.50 -7.24 35.33
CA THR A 110 20.74 -6.50 35.07
C THR A 110 21.17 -5.70 36.30
N GLU A 111 20.24 -4.97 36.94
CA GLU A 111 20.49 -4.23 38.18
C GLU A 111 20.96 -5.16 39.32
N MET A 112 20.29 -6.32 39.50
CA MET A 112 20.74 -7.31 40.48
C MET A 112 22.13 -7.86 40.16
N HIS A 113 22.43 -8.14 38.90
CA HIS A 113 23.74 -8.61 38.49
C HIS A 113 24.85 -7.56 38.75
N GLU A 114 24.57 -6.28 38.50
CA GLU A 114 25.48 -5.18 38.84
C GLU A 114 25.71 -5.08 40.35
N LEU A 115 24.64 -5.13 41.17
CA LEU A 115 24.75 -5.14 42.64
C LEU A 115 25.62 -6.31 43.13
N VAL A 116 25.38 -7.52 42.60
CA VAL A 116 26.14 -8.73 42.94
C VAL A 116 27.61 -8.64 42.51
N ASN A 117 27.93 -7.88 41.47
CA ASN A 117 29.31 -7.63 41.07
C ASN A 117 29.98 -6.55 41.93
N ASN A 118 29.25 -5.50 42.32
CA ASN A 118 29.76 -4.45 43.19
C ASN A 118 30.06 -4.93 44.62
N ILE A 119 29.40 -6.00 45.08
CA ILE A 119 29.76 -6.69 46.35
C ILE A 119 31.22 -7.19 46.33
N LYS A 120 31.84 -7.41 45.16
CA LYS A 120 33.28 -7.76 45.07
C LYS A 120 34.22 -6.63 45.50
N GLU A 121 33.77 -5.37 45.50
CA GLU A 121 34.64 -4.20 45.72
C GLU A 121 34.60 -3.65 47.15
N ILE A 122 33.69 -4.14 48.01
CA ILE A 122 33.58 -3.62 49.37
C ILE A 122 34.72 -4.18 50.22
N LYS A 123 35.62 -3.32 50.71
CA LYS A 123 36.73 -3.61 51.66
C LYS A 123 36.33 -4.25 53.01
N LEU A 124 35.11 -4.79 53.13
CA LEU A 124 34.68 -5.65 54.22
C LEU A 124 35.47 -6.97 54.29
N TYR A 125 36.10 -7.38 53.18
CA TYR A 125 36.91 -8.59 53.07
C TYR A 125 38.00 -8.72 54.15
N GLU A 126 38.52 -7.61 54.66
CA GLU A 126 39.63 -7.63 55.61
C GLU A 126 39.17 -7.75 57.07
N LYS A 127 37.90 -7.46 57.40
CA LYS A 127 37.43 -7.40 58.79
C LYS A 127 36.60 -8.60 59.25
N HIS A 128 35.87 -9.28 58.36
CA HIS A 128 34.95 -10.36 58.73
C HIS A 128 34.86 -11.48 57.66
N PRO A 129 35.83 -12.41 57.62
CA PRO A 129 35.91 -13.45 56.58
C PRO A 129 34.74 -14.45 56.61
N GLU A 130 34.16 -14.75 57.77
CA GLU A 130 32.97 -15.60 57.87
C GLU A 130 31.77 -15.02 57.08
N ILE A 131 31.52 -13.71 57.16
CA ILE A 131 30.41 -13.05 56.47
C ILE A 131 30.61 -13.11 54.95
N VAL A 132 31.86 -12.96 54.49
CA VAL A 132 32.24 -13.08 53.07
C VAL A 132 31.91 -14.46 52.52
N SER A 133 32.23 -15.52 53.27
CA SER A 133 31.97 -16.89 52.82
C SER A 133 30.47 -17.16 52.59
N VAL A 134 29.61 -16.64 53.46
CA VAL A 134 28.15 -16.74 53.35
C VAL A 134 27.65 -15.96 52.13
N LEU A 135 28.14 -14.74 51.92
CA LEU A 135 27.75 -13.91 50.77
C LEU A 135 28.20 -14.51 49.43
N LEU A 136 29.40 -15.10 49.35
CA LEU A 136 29.88 -15.80 48.16
C LEU A 136 29.05 -17.05 47.87
N ASN A 137 28.68 -17.83 48.89
CA ASN A 137 27.84 -18.99 48.73
C ASN A 137 26.41 -18.63 48.26
N GLU A 138 25.81 -17.59 48.82
CA GLU A 138 24.50 -17.08 48.36
C GLU A 138 24.56 -16.54 46.93
N LYS A 139 25.66 -15.88 46.55
CA LYS A 139 25.91 -15.44 45.17
C LYS A 139 25.96 -16.62 44.20
N GLU A 140 26.75 -17.66 44.47
CA GLU A 140 26.85 -18.84 43.61
C GLU A 140 25.50 -19.58 43.52
N ASN A 141 24.76 -19.68 44.62
CA ASN A 141 23.39 -20.23 44.63
C ASN A 141 22.42 -19.43 43.75
N LEU A 142 22.51 -18.10 43.77
CA LEU A 142 21.71 -17.21 42.91
C LEU A 142 22.08 -17.37 41.44
N ILE A 143 23.37 -17.39 41.10
CA ILE A 143 23.85 -17.62 39.72
C ILE A 143 23.35 -18.96 39.19
N LYS A 144 23.45 -20.02 40.00
CA LYS A 144 22.95 -21.35 39.63
C LYS A 144 21.44 -21.36 39.39
N LYS A 145 20.64 -20.73 40.26
CA LYS A 145 19.18 -20.58 40.06
C LYS A 145 18.85 -19.82 38.76
N PHE A 146 19.63 -18.80 38.40
CA PHE A 146 19.43 -18.08 37.12
C PHE A 146 19.76 -18.94 35.90
N GLN A 147 20.80 -19.77 35.99
CA GLN A 147 21.16 -20.74 34.94
C GLN A 147 20.09 -21.84 34.81
N ASP A 148 19.59 -22.38 35.92
CA ASP A 148 18.56 -23.41 35.96
C ASP A 148 17.22 -22.92 35.38
N LEU A 149 16.90 -21.63 35.55
CA LEU A 149 15.71 -21.00 34.95
C LEU A 149 15.85 -20.77 33.42
N ASN A 150 17.00 -21.10 32.82
CA ASN A 150 17.33 -20.92 31.41
C ASN A 150 17.08 -19.47 30.91
N LEU A 151 17.10 -18.49 31.82
CA LEU A 151 16.88 -17.07 31.53
C LEU A 151 18.03 -16.46 30.71
N VAL A 152 19.19 -17.12 30.69
CA VAL A 152 20.36 -16.73 29.90
C VAL A 152 20.14 -17.02 28.41
N ASN A 153 19.24 -17.94 28.07
CA ASN A 153 18.96 -18.35 26.70
C ASN A 153 17.68 -17.67 26.18
N LEU A 154 17.78 -16.36 25.94
CA LEU A 154 16.71 -15.48 25.39
C LEU A 154 16.29 -15.81 23.94
N GLU A 155 16.47 -17.05 23.48
CA GLU A 155 16.13 -17.50 22.13
C GLU A 155 14.63 -17.28 21.80
N PHE A 156 13.77 -17.30 22.82
CA PHE A 156 12.36 -16.92 22.74
C PHE A 156 12.15 -15.45 22.32
N VAL A 157 12.97 -14.51 22.83
CA VAL A 157 12.92 -13.09 22.46
C VAL A 157 13.36 -12.90 21.01
N TYR A 158 14.36 -13.67 20.56
CA TYR A 158 14.80 -13.70 19.17
C TYR A 158 13.68 -14.20 18.23
N LYS A 159 12.97 -15.28 18.61
CA LYS A 159 11.80 -15.77 17.86
C LYS A 159 10.65 -14.75 17.83
N GLY A 160 10.45 -14.00 18.92
CA GLY A 160 9.50 -12.89 18.98
C GLY A 160 9.83 -11.75 18.01
N ASN A 161 11.11 -11.38 17.89
CA ASN A 161 11.57 -10.39 16.92
C ASN A 161 11.39 -10.85 15.47
N VAL A 162 11.60 -12.13 15.18
CA VAL A 162 11.33 -12.73 13.86
C VAL A 162 9.83 -12.71 13.52
N ILE A 163 8.96 -12.99 14.49
CA ILE A 163 7.50 -12.89 14.31
C ILE A 163 7.06 -11.43 14.11
N ALA A 164 7.61 -10.50 14.88
CA ALA A 164 7.34 -9.07 14.71
C ALA A 164 7.87 -8.53 13.37
N ALA A 165 8.98 -9.06 12.86
CA ALA A 165 9.49 -8.75 11.53
C ALA A 165 8.56 -9.31 10.44
N LYS A 166 8.11 -10.56 10.53
CA LYS A 166 7.15 -11.17 9.59
C LYS A 166 5.77 -10.49 9.60
N LEU A 167 5.29 -10.06 10.77
CA LEU A 167 4.03 -9.29 10.88
C LEU A 167 4.18 -7.90 10.26
N ARG A 168 5.32 -7.22 10.49
CA ARG A 168 5.64 -5.96 9.82
C ARG A 168 5.78 -6.15 8.30
N GLU A 169 6.41 -7.23 7.86
CA GLU A 169 6.55 -7.61 6.45
C GLU A 169 5.18 -7.83 5.80
N ASN A 170 4.27 -8.61 6.41
CA ASN A 170 2.91 -8.82 5.90
C ASN A 170 2.08 -7.54 5.87
N THR A 171 2.26 -6.66 6.86
CA THR A 171 1.59 -5.35 6.90
C THR A 171 2.09 -4.46 5.75
N VAL A 172 3.40 -4.45 5.48
CA VAL A 172 4.02 -3.70 4.38
C VAL A 172 3.75 -4.35 3.00
N ARG A 173 3.55 -5.67 2.94
CA ARG A 173 3.13 -6.43 1.76
C ARG A 173 1.73 -6.02 1.33
N ASN A 174 0.80 -5.91 2.29
CA ASN A 174 -0.56 -5.44 2.05
C ASN A 174 -0.63 -3.94 1.68
N MET A 175 0.38 -3.14 2.06
CA MET A 175 0.47 -1.71 1.73
C MET A 175 1.00 -1.41 0.31
N ASN A 176 1.46 -2.41 -0.46
CA ASN A 176 2.12 -2.21 -1.75
C ASN A 176 1.57 -3.09 -2.89
N ILE A 177 0.36 -3.62 -2.73
CA ILE A 177 -0.28 -4.53 -3.71
C ILE A 177 -0.39 -3.87 -5.11
N GLU A 178 -0.34 -2.53 -5.21
CA GLU A 178 -0.42 -1.81 -6.49
C GLU A 178 0.93 -1.46 -7.14
N SER A 179 2.09 -1.62 -6.46
CA SER A 179 3.41 -1.31 -7.05
C SER A 179 4.19 -2.54 -7.55
N GLU A 180 3.70 -3.74 -7.27
CA GLU A 180 4.37 -4.99 -7.65
C GLU A 180 4.51 -5.20 -9.16
N SER A 181 3.72 -4.51 -9.98
CA SER A 181 3.77 -4.53 -11.44
C SER A 181 4.80 -3.55 -12.04
N LEU A 182 5.26 -2.57 -11.26
CA LEU A 182 6.09 -1.45 -11.76
C LEU A 182 7.59 -1.74 -11.69
N VAL A 183 8.01 -2.69 -10.86
CA VAL A 183 9.41 -3.07 -10.64
C VAL A 183 9.66 -4.51 -11.09
N GLN A 184 10.52 -4.70 -12.09
CA GLN A 184 10.93 -6.03 -12.57
C GLN A 184 12.32 -6.45 -12.06
N GLY A 185 12.93 -5.64 -11.19
CA GLY A 185 14.29 -5.89 -10.74
C GLY A 185 14.43 -6.99 -9.71
N LEU A 186 15.46 -7.80 -9.89
CA LEU A 186 15.97 -8.74 -8.91
C LEU A 186 17.30 -8.23 -8.35
N CYS A 187 17.57 -8.43 -7.07
CA CYS A 187 18.89 -8.21 -6.51
C CYS A 187 19.89 -9.26 -7.03
N ASN A 188 21.16 -9.12 -6.68
CA ASN A 188 22.21 -10.11 -7.01
C ASN A 188 21.96 -11.53 -6.48
N LYS A 189 21.06 -11.70 -5.50
CA LYS A 189 20.61 -12.99 -4.97
C LYS A 189 19.30 -13.50 -5.58
N GLY A 190 18.78 -12.84 -6.61
CA GLY A 190 17.53 -13.25 -7.28
C GLY A 190 16.24 -12.87 -6.54
N HIS A 191 16.31 -12.08 -5.47
CA HIS A 191 15.12 -11.60 -4.76
C HIS A 191 14.51 -10.37 -5.42
N LYS A 192 13.19 -10.22 -5.36
CA LYS A 192 12.49 -9.03 -5.88
C LYS A 192 12.94 -7.75 -5.18
N LEU A 193 13.12 -6.70 -5.98
CA LEU A 193 13.39 -5.33 -5.52
C LEU A 193 12.09 -4.53 -5.42
N TYR A 194 12.04 -3.60 -4.47
CA TYR A 194 10.89 -2.75 -4.21
C TYR A 194 11.30 -1.30 -4.24
N LEU A 195 10.50 -0.46 -4.90
CA LEU A 195 10.67 0.99 -4.84
C LEU A 195 10.29 1.51 -3.46
N SER A 196 11.19 2.28 -2.89
CA SER A 196 10.97 3.04 -1.67
C SER A 196 11.27 4.50 -1.96
N ILE A 197 10.35 5.36 -1.51
CA ILE A 197 10.43 6.81 -1.69
C ILE A 197 11.55 7.40 -0.82
N ASP A 198 11.90 6.70 0.26
CA ASP A 198 12.93 7.13 1.20
C ASP A 198 13.53 5.90 1.91
N ASN A 199 14.64 5.39 1.38
CA ASN A 199 15.30 4.21 1.96
C ASN A 199 15.81 4.49 3.38
N ASN A 200 16.24 5.71 3.67
CA ASN A 200 16.72 6.07 5.00
C ASN A 200 15.58 6.01 6.02
N LYS A 201 14.38 6.49 5.69
CA LYS A 201 13.20 6.31 6.56
C LYS A 201 12.81 4.84 6.70
N TYR A 202 12.88 4.05 5.63
CA TYR A 202 12.59 2.61 5.68
C TYR A 202 13.50 1.90 6.68
N TYR A 203 14.82 2.11 6.60
CA TYR A 203 15.77 1.49 7.53
C TYR A 203 15.77 2.10 8.91
N SER A 204 15.50 3.41 9.04
CA SER A 204 15.30 4.05 10.35
C SER A 204 14.17 3.40 11.13
N TYR A 205 13.10 3.00 10.44
CA TYR A 205 12.00 2.27 11.05
C TYR A 205 12.36 0.82 11.45
N LEU A 206 13.14 0.12 10.63
CA LEU A 206 13.54 -1.26 10.93
C LEU A 206 14.59 -1.33 12.05
N ASN A 207 15.56 -0.43 12.03
CA ASN A 207 16.76 -0.51 12.86
C ASN A 207 16.75 0.51 14.01
N GLY A 208 15.77 1.41 14.07
CA GLY A 208 15.64 2.43 15.13
C GLY A 208 16.67 3.55 15.07
N GLN A 209 17.43 3.68 13.97
CA GLN A 209 18.48 4.69 13.79
C GLN A 209 18.47 5.21 12.35
N ASN A 210 18.74 6.50 12.16
CA ASN A 210 18.97 7.05 10.81
C ASN A 210 20.24 6.42 10.23
N THR A 211 20.05 5.43 9.36
CA THR A 211 21.14 4.83 8.61
C THR A 211 21.28 5.57 7.29
N ASN A 212 22.48 6.04 6.99
CA ASN A 212 22.81 6.49 5.65
C ASN A 212 22.84 5.25 4.75
N THR A 213 21.78 5.04 3.97
CA THR A 213 21.68 3.89 3.06
C THR A 213 22.67 4.07 1.92
N ILE A 214 23.43 3.03 1.60
CA ILE A 214 24.46 3.04 0.56
C ILE A 214 24.00 2.12 -0.57
N CYS A 215 24.16 2.55 -1.82
CA CYS A 215 23.89 1.69 -2.97
C CYS A 215 24.91 0.54 -3.05
N ASP A 216 24.45 -0.69 -3.16
CA ASP A 216 25.30 -1.88 -3.26
C ASP A 216 26.08 -2.01 -4.57
N VAL A 217 25.71 -1.22 -5.59
CA VAL A 217 26.37 -1.23 -6.90
C VAL A 217 27.43 -0.14 -7.02
N CYS A 218 27.08 1.12 -6.80
CA CYS A 218 28.02 2.24 -6.97
C CYS A 218 28.59 2.79 -5.66
N ARG A 219 28.14 2.27 -4.50
CA ARG A 219 28.54 2.73 -3.16
C ARG A 219 28.25 4.21 -2.85
N SER A 220 27.42 4.88 -3.66
CA SER A 220 26.95 6.23 -3.33
C SER A 220 25.87 6.20 -2.24
N PHE A 221 25.77 7.27 -1.46
CA PHE A 221 24.64 7.46 -0.56
C PHE A 221 23.34 7.55 -1.35
N ILE A 222 22.29 6.93 -0.81
CA ILE A 222 20.92 7.04 -1.31
C ILE A 222 20.25 8.15 -0.52
N SER A 223 20.21 9.34 -1.10
CA SER A 223 19.61 10.53 -0.49
C SER A 223 18.09 10.62 -0.72
N SER A 224 17.55 9.83 -1.64
CA SER A 224 16.18 9.92 -2.12
C SER A 224 15.58 8.53 -2.38
N ASN A 225 14.72 8.43 -3.40
CA ASN A 225 14.14 7.20 -3.89
C ASN A 225 15.23 6.16 -4.20
N GLY A 226 14.88 4.89 -4.00
CA GLY A 226 15.74 3.77 -4.32
C GLY A 226 14.98 2.47 -4.45
N LEU A 227 15.63 1.46 -5.01
CA LEU A 227 15.14 0.08 -5.01
C LEU A 227 15.85 -0.64 -3.88
N HIS A 228 15.11 -1.30 -3.01
CA HIS A 228 15.70 -2.15 -1.97
C HIS A 228 15.17 -3.57 -2.03
N CYS A 229 16.01 -4.53 -1.64
CA CYS A 229 15.61 -5.90 -1.40
C CYS A 229 15.33 -6.08 0.09
N ARG A 230 14.10 -6.44 0.42
CA ARG A 230 13.67 -6.64 1.81
C ARG A 230 14.26 -7.88 2.48
N ILE A 231 14.74 -8.85 1.68
CA ILE A 231 15.26 -10.13 2.19
C ILE A 231 16.75 -10.02 2.52
N CYS A 232 17.52 -9.33 1.68
CA CYS A 232 18.98 -9.29 1.81
C CYS A 232 19.56 -7.88 1.96
N SER A 233 18.70 -6.87 2.15
CA SER A 233 19.09 -5.47 2.31
C SER A 233 19.96 -4.96 1.17
N PHE A 234 19.65 -5.41 -0.06
CA PHE A 234 20.35 -4.97 -1.26
C PHE A 234 19.71 -3.70 -1.80
N ASP A 235 20.45 -2.61 -1.84
CA ASP A 235 19.97 -1.27 -2.14
C ASP A 235 20.55 -0.69 -3.44
N LEU A 236 19.72 -0.01 -4.22
CA LEU A 236 20.12 0.67 -5.45
C LEU A 236 19.69 2.12 -5.43
N CYS A 237 20.62 3.01 -5.78
CA CYS A 237 20.32 4.41 -6.05
C CYS A 237 19.67 4.58 -7.43
N ASP A 238 18.98 5.70 -7.65
CA ASP A 238 18.33 6.06 -8.91
C ASP A 238 19.26 5.90 -10.14
N SER A 239 20.51 6.34 -10.03
CA SER A 239 21.48 6.20 -11.13
C SER A 239 21.75 4.73 -11.50
N CYS A 240 21.89 3.85 -10.52
CA CYS A 240 22.10 2.42 -10.77
C CYS A 240 20.83 1.74 -11.27
N ILE A 241 19.66 2.20 -10.80
CA ILE A 241 18.35 1.72 -11.25
C ILE A 241 18.16 1.99 -12.74
N ILE A 242 18.43 3.23 -13.16
CA ILE A 242 18.35 3.67 -14.56
C ILE A 242 19.38 2.92 -15.40
N LYS A 243 20.65 2.86 -14.97
CA LYS A 243 21.73 2.20 -15.72
C LYS A 243 21.48 0.70 -15.96
N LYS A 244 20.80 0.03 -15.03
CA LYS A 244 20.46 -1.40 -15.13
C LYS A 244 19.06 -1.66 -15.68
N ASN A 245 18.31 -0.59 -16.03
CA ASN A 245 16.96 -0.66 -16.59
C ASN A 245 15.97 -1.47 -15.73
N TYR A 246 16.02 -1.30 -14.40
CA TYR A 246 15.16 -2.06 -13.47
C TYR A 246 13.68 -1.63 -13.45
N PHE A 247 13.37 -0.45 -14.00
CA PHE A 247 12.00 0.03 -14.18
C PHE A 247 11.50 -0.19 -15.61
N LYS A 248 10.23 -0.58 -15.75
CA LYS A 248 9.46 -0.48 -17.00
C LYS A 248 8.36 0.58 -16.86
N TYR A 249 8.71 1.79 -16.43
CA TYR A 249 7.79 2.89 -16.67
C TYR A 249 7.81 3.23 -18.16
N PRO A 250 6.66 3.50 -18.79
CA PRO A 250 6.66 4.22 -20.04
C PRO A 250 7.39 5.54 -19.79
N LYS A 251 8.56 5.73 -20.41
CA LYS A 251 9.22 7.04 -20.40
C LYS A 251 8.40 7.95 -21.30
N LEU A 252 8.13 9.16 -20.83
CA LEU A 252 7.58 10.17 -21.72
C LEU A 252 8.73 10.63 -22.62
N THR A 253 8.54 10.51 -23.93
CA THR A 253 9.53 10.96 -24.92
C THR A 253 8.93 12.01 -25.83
N CYS A 254 9.75 12.96 -26.28
CA CYS A 254 9.33 13.96 -27.25
C CYS A 254 9.18 13.35 -28.65
N SER A 255 8.78 14.14 -29.64
CA SER A 255 8.70 13.71 -31.04
C SER A 255 10.05 13.24 -31.63
N LYS A 256 11.17 13.64 -31.04
CA LYS A 256 12.53 13.20 -31.40
C LYS A 256 13.07 12.07 -30.51
N HIS A 257 12.21 11.41 -29.72
CA HIS A 257 12.55 10.31 -28.82
C HIS A 257 13.52 10.63 -27.67
N HIS A 258 13.78 11.91 -27.37
CA HIS A 258 14.47 12.28 -26.13
C HIS A 258 13.56 12.09 -24.93
N GLU A 259 14.12 11.65 -23.80
CA GLU A 259 13.41 11.52 -22.53
C GLU A 259 12.99 12.91 -22.00
N LEU A 260 11.76 13.01 -21.50
CA LEU A 260 11.33 14.18 -20.74
C LEU A 260 11.47 13.91 -19.25
N PHE A 261 11.92 14.93 -18.53
CA PHE A 261 12.10 14.92 -17.09
C PHE A 261 11.00 15.73 -16.43
N TRP A 262 10.56 15.30 -15.25
CA TRP A 262 9.57 16.05 -14.48
C TRP A 262 10.16 17.36 -13.94
N VAL A 263 9.38 18.44 -14.01
CA VAL A 263 9.71 19.76 -13.50
C VAL A 263 8.59 20.21 -12.57
N ASP A 264 8.90 20.39 -11.28
CA ASP A 264 7.93 20.73 -10.23
C ASP A 264 7.46 22.21 -10.26
N ASN A 265 8.20 23.09 -10.91
CA ASN A 265 7.86 24.51 -11.02
C ASN A 265 8.58 25.18 -12.20
N PHE A 266 7.84 25.51 -13.26
CA PHE A 266 8.35 26.33 -14.36
C PHE A 266 8.42 27.79 -13.91
N LYS A 267 9.54 28.18 -13.29
CA LYS A 267 9.73 29.53 -12.75
C LYS A 267 9.49 30.61 -13.81
N GLY A 268 8.42 31.39 -13.63
CA GLY A 268 8.25 32.71 -14.25
C GLY A 268 7.85 32.75 -15.72
N SER A 269 7.47 31.64 -16.35
CA SER A 269 6.94 31.65 -17.72
C SER A 269 5.77 30.69 -17.89
N HIS A 270 4.73 31.15 -18.58
CA HIS A 270 3.70 30.25 -19.10
C HIS A 270 4.34 29.36 -20.17
N VAL A 271 4.26 28.06 -19.96
CA VAL A 271 4.78 27.03 -20.87
C VAL A 271 3.63 26.44 -21.66
N THR A 272 3.80 26.36 -22.97
CA THR A 272 2.82 25.74 -23.86
C THR A 272 3.16 24.26 -24.04
N CYS A 273 2.21 23.38 -23.73
CA CYS A 273 2.37 21.95 -23.96
C CYS A 273 2.47 21.64 -25.46
N ASP A 274 3.58 21.09 -25.92
CA ASP A 274 3.78 20.69 -27.32
C ASP A 274 2.86 19.56 -27.79
N LEU A 275 2.23 18.83 -26.86
CA LEU A 275 1.28 17.77 -27.19
C LEU A 275 -0.16 18.27 -27.40
N CYS A 276 -0.57 19.36 -26.75
CA CYS A 276 -1.98 19.80 -26.79
C CYS A 276 -2.19 21.30 -26.91
N GLY A 277 -1.13 22.09 -27.00
CA GLY A 277 -1.19 23.55 -27.05
C GLY A 277 -1.65 24.23 -25.76
N TYR A 278 -1.94 23.47 -24.69
CA TYR A 278 -2.40 24.05 -23.42
C TYR A 278 -1.27 24.81 -22.72
N SER A 279 -1.51 26.08 -22.39
CA SER A 279 -0.60 26.91 -21.60
C SER A 279 -0.74 26.61 -20.10
N TYR A 280 0.37 26.35 -19.42
CA TYR A 280 0.44 26.04 -17.99
C TYR A 280 1.70 26.62 -17.34
N SER A 281 1.65 26.98 -16.06
CA SER A 281 2.75 27.65 -15.34
C SER A 281 3.37 26.83 -14.20
N ASN A 282 2.86 25.62 -13.95
CA ASN A 282 3.14 24.91 -12.69
C ASN A 282 4.16 23.81 -12.91
N CYS A 283 3.70 22.57 -13.05
CA CYS A 283 4.53 21.40 -13.26
C CYS A 283 4.12 20.64 -14.52
N GLY A 284 5.05 19.84 -15.01
CA GLY A 284 4.92 19.06 -16.23
C GLY A 284 6.22 18.33 -16.51
N TRP A 285 6.35 17.87 -17.74
CA TRP A 285 7.56 17.20 -18.21
C TRP A 285 8.26 18.10 -19.22
N LYS A 286 9.58 18.25 -19.09
CA LYS A 286 10.42 19.02 -20.00
C LYS A 286 11.51 18.13 -20.59
N CYS A 287 11.70 18.22 -21.89
CA CYS A 287 12.86 17.68 -22.56
C CYS A 287 13.93 18.78 -22.65
N TYR A 288 15.01 18.63 -21.90
CA TYR A 288 16.11 19.60 -21.92
C TYR A 288 16.89 19.62 -23.25
N THR A 289 16.75 18.60 -24.10
CA THR A 289 17.48 18.51 -25.38
C THR A 289 16.81 19.29 -26.51
N CYS A 290 15.49 19.36 -26.51
CA CYS A 290 14.74 19.97 -27.62
C CYS A 290 13.70 21.00 -27.16
N ASP A 291 13.78 21.41 -25.89
CA ASP A 291 12.87 22.35 -25.26
C ASP A 291 11.39 21.96 -25.41
N TYR A 292 11.13 20.65 -25.38
CA TYR A 292 9.81 20.07 -25.57
C TYR A 292 9.12 19.88 -24.23
N ASP A 293 7.97 20.53 -24.05
CA ASP A 293 7.23 20.58 -22.81
C ASP A 293 5.89 19.84 -22.94
N SER A 294 5.57 19.01 -21.95
CA SER A 294 4.31 18.27 -21.85
C SER A 294 3.62 18.56 -20.53
N CYS A 295 2.37 19.00 -20.60
CA CYS A 295 1.55 19.19 -19.40
C CYS A 295 1.21 17.86 -18.71
N ILE A 296 0.80 17.95 -17.45
CA ILE A 296 0.39 16.82 -16.60
C ILE A 296 -0.64 15.93 -17.31
N LYS A 297 -1.67 16.56 -17.90
CA LYS A 297 -2.77 15.85 -18.58
C LYS A 297 -2.26 14.98 -19.74
N CYS A 298 -1.29 15.48 -20.50
CA CYS A 298 -0.75 14.77 -21.65
C CYS A 298 0.16 13.60 -21.24
N GLY A 299 1.02 13.77 -20.24
CA GLY A 299 1.82 12.65 -19.73
C GLY A 299 0.95 11.54 -19.13
N LEU A 300 -0.12 11.90 -18.40
CA LEU A 300 -1.09 10.93 -17.88
C LEU A 300 -1.82 10.16 -18.99
N ARG A 301 -2.25 10.84 -20.07
CA ARG A 301 -2.84 10.17 -21.25
C ARG A 301 -1.87 9.21 -21.93
N LYS A 302 -0.57 9.44 -21.80
CA LYS A 302 0.51 8.56 -22.27
C LYS A 302 0.88 7.46 -21.25
N GLY A 303 0.13 7.35 -20.15
CA GLY A 303 0.37 6.35 -19.11
C GLY A 303 1.56 6.67 -18.19
N VAL A 304 2.06 7.90 -18.23
CA VAL A 304 3.19 8.35 -17.41
C VAL A 304 2.65 9.11 -16.19
N LEU A 305 2.92 8.57 -15.00
CA LEU A 305 2.53 9.19 -13.74
C LEU A 305 3.51 10.32 -13.39
N ALA A 306 2.97 11.41 -12.85
CA ALA A 306 3.80 12.44 -12.23
C ALA A 306 4.47 11.87 -10.97
N PRO A 307 5.73 12.21 -10.66
CA PRO A 307 6.33 11.92 -9.37
C PRO A 307 5.47 12.47 -8.23
N PHE A 308 5.38 11.73 -7.13
CA PHE A 308 4.63 12.16 -5.95
C PHE A 308 5.27 13.42 -5.34
N VAL A 309 4.62 14.58 -5.48
CA VAL A 309 5.06 15.83 -4.85
C VAL A 309 4.43 15.95 -3.47
N ASN A 310 5.24 15.85 -2.42
CA ASN A 310 4.82 16.12 -1.03
C ASN A 310 5.64 17.33 -0.54
N PRO A 311 5.03 18.47 -0.16
CA PRO A 311 3.62 18.72 0.13
C PRO A 311 2.71 18.83 -1.09
N ILE A 312 1.43 18.53 -0.89
CA ILE A 312 0.38 18.69 -1.91
C ILE A 312 0.14 20.19 -2.10
N THR A 313 0.50 20.73 -3.28
CA THR A 313 0.39 22.15 -3.61
C THR A 313 -0.55 22.42 -4.79
N CYS A 314 -1.12 23.63 -4.83
CA CYS A 314 -1.92 24.13 -5.94
C CYS A 314 -1.04 24.51 -7.13
N SER A 315 -1.64 25.08 -8.18
CA SER A 315 -0.90 25.63 -9.32
C SER A 315 0.19 26.61 -8.89
N GLU A 316 -0.16 27.54 -8.02
CA GLU A 316 0.70 28.62 -7.54
C GLU A 316 1.70 28.18 -6.44
N GLY A 317 1.78 26.89 -6.12
CA GLY A 317 2.67 26.38 -5.08
C GLY A 317 2.12 26.52 -3.65
N HIS A 318 0.92 27.07 -3.44
CA HIS A 318 0.28 27.12 -2.12
C HIS A 318 -0.14 25.74 -1.63
N LYS A 319 -0.19 25.52 -0.31
CA LYS A 319 -0.57 24.23 0.28
C LYS A 319 -2.05 23.93 0.06
N LEU A 320 -2.37 22.69 -0.35
CA LEU A 320 -3.74 22.19 -0.40
C LEU A 320 -4.16 21.57 0.93
N HIS A 321 -5.42 21.80 1.29
CA HIS A 321 -6.07 21.26 2.47
C HIS A 321 -7.23 20.35 2.05
N CYS A 322 -7.34 19.18 2.65
CA CYS A 322 -8.48 18.29 2.44
C CYS A 322 -9.66 18.78 3.28
N LEU A 323 -10.70 19.27 2.63
CA LEU A 323 -11.92 19.78 3.26
C LEU A 323 -13.07 18.77 3.12
N ASP A 324 -13.93 18.77 4.15
CA ASP A 324 -15.17 18.00 4.22
C ASP A 324 -16.32 18.97 4.52
N THR A 325 -16.47 19.95 3.63
CA THR A 325 -17.59 20.88 3.65
C THR A 325 -18.30 20.79 2.31
N SER A 326 -19.63 20.85 2.34
CA SER A 326 -20.51 20.82 1.16
C SER A 326 -20.49 22.13 0.36
N ASN A 327 -19.43 22.93 0.49
CA ASN A 327 -19.30 24.15 -0.29
C ASN A 327 -19.06 23.74 -1.74
N VAL A 328 -20.10 23.86 -2.55
CA VAL A 328 -20.06 23.61 -3.99
C VAL A 328 -18.84 24.34 -4.56
N SER A 329 -17.86 23.55 -5.00
CA SER A 329 -16.61 24.04 -5.59
C SER A 329 -16.46 23.39 -6.96
N ILE A 330 -15.77 24.04 -7.88
CA ILE A 330 -15.52 23.50 -9.22
C ILE A 330 -14.09 23.01 -9.28
N CYS A 331 -13.89 21.75 -9.68
CA CYS A 331 -12.55 21.21 -9.81
C CYS A 331 -11.74 21.93 -10.86
N SER A 332 -10.62 22.52 -10.45
CA SER A 332 -9.74 23.29 -11.34
C SER A 332 -9.14 22.45 -12.47
N LEU A 333 -9.14 21.11 -12.37
CA LEU A 333 -8.63 20.23 -13.41
C LEU A 333 -9.67 19.71 -14.38
N CYS A 334 -10.77 19.12 -13.88
CA CYS A 334 -11.81 18.51 -14.72
C CYS A 334 -13.07 19.37 -14.90
N GLN A 335 -13.15 20.53 -14.23
CA GLN A 335 -14.32 21.42 -14.24
C GLN A 335 -15.62 20.79 -13.73
N ALA A 336 -15.56 19.58 -13.14
CA ALA A 336 -16.70 18.97 -12.51
C ALA A 336 -17.04 19.67 -11.20
N ASN A 337 -18.33 19.74 -10.88
CA ASN A 337 -18.78 20.07 -9.54
C ASN A 337 -18.20 19.07 -8.56
N ILE A 338 -17.62 19.61 -7.50
CA ILE A 338 -17.01 18.84 -6.43
C ILE A 338 -18.05 18.66 -5.34
N ASP A 339 -18.46 17.42 -5.14
CA ASP A 339 -19.02 16.99 -3.87
C ASP A 339 -17.91 16.76 -2.85
N TYR A 340 -18.26 16.93 -1.58
CA TYR A 340 -17.36 16.65 -0.47
C TYR A 340 -16.96 15.18 -0.47
N PRO A 341 -15.74 14.84 -0.02
CA PRO A 341 -14.61 15.70 0.36
C PRO A 341 -13.65 16.01 -0.80
N HIS A 342 -12.87 17.09 -0.67
CA HIS A 342 -11.99 17.60 -1.74
C HIS A 342 -10.74 18.31 -1.24
N TRP A 343 -9.75 18.50 -2.11
CA TRP A 343 -8.57 19.30 -1.78
C TRP A 343 -8.77 20.74 -2.25
N ARG A 344 -8.52 21.72 -1.39
CA ARG A 344 -8.70 23.13 -1.69
C ARG A 344 -7.51 23.94 -1.17
N CYS A 345 -7.09 24.91 -1.97
CA CYS A 345 -6.17 25.94 -1.55
C CYS A 345 -6.92 26.96 -0.69
N GLU A 346 -6.35 27.39 0.44
CA GLU A 346 -6.91 28.51 1.21
C GLU A 346 -6.49 29.88 0.66
N GLU A 347 -5.40 29.93 -0.12
CA GLU A 347 -4.82 31.17 -0.66
C GLU A 347 -5.33 31.51 -2.07
N CYS A 348 -5.98 30.56 -2.77
CA CYS A 348 -6.57 30.79 -4.08
C CYS A 348 -7.82 29.91 -4.32
N ALA A 349 -8.54 30.14 -5.43
CA ALA A 349 -9.74 29.38 -5.79
C ALA A 349 -9.46 27.94 -6.29
N TYR A 350 -8.22 27.45 -6.17
CA TYR A 350 -7.84 26.14 -6.69
C TYR A 350 -8.42 25.01 -5.85
N SER A 351 -9.11 24.07 -6.51
CA SER A 351 -9.66 22.88 -5.86
C SER A 351 -9.59 21.63 -6.74
N LEU A 352 -9.43 20.46 -6.11
CA LEU A 352 -9.32 19.16 -6.77
C LEU A 352 -10.38 18.21 -6.26
N CYS A 353 -11.15 17.65 -7.19
CA CYS A 353 -12.03 16.53 -6.91
C CYS A 353 -11.21 15.26 -6.61
N ARG A 354 -11.89 14.24 -6.07
CA ARG A 354 -11.32 12.92 -5.78
C ARG A 354 -10.52 12.34 -6.95
N ASN A 355 -11.13 12.31 -8.13
CA ASN A 355 -10.52 11.65 -9.28
C ASN A 355 -9.28 12.42 -9.76
N CYS A 356 -9.35 13.75 -9.83
CA CYS A 356 -8.24 14.58 -10.25
C CYS A 356 -7.09 14.58 -9.24
N CYS A 357 -7.41 14.45 -7.96
CA CYS A 357 -6.45 14.25 -6.88
C CYS A 357 -5.70 12.92 -7.08
N SER A 358 -6.40 11.80 -7.21
CA SER A 358 -5.80 10.48 -7.46
C SER A 358 -4.94 10.45 -8.73
N LEU A 359 -5.37 11.12 -9.80
CA LEU A 359 -4.60 11.25 -11.03
C LEU A 359 -3.27 12.00 -10.87
N ARG A 360 -3.16 12.88 -9.87
CA ARG A 360 -1.91 13.56 -9.52
C ARG A 360 -1.04 12.77 -8.53
N GLY A 361 -1.40 11.52 -8.24
CA GLY A 361 -0.74 10.71 -7.22
C GLY A 361 -1.12 11.14 -5.79
N PHE A 362 -2.17 11.92 -5.62
CA PHE A 362 -2.65 12.31 -4.30
C PHE A 362 -3.83 11.41 -3.93
N ASN A 363 -3.75 10.71 -2.80
CA ASN A 363 -4.89 9.94 -2.30
C ASN A 363 -5.51 10.65 -1.10
N PHE A 364 -6.80 10.41 -0.89
CA PHE A 364 -7.44 10.82 0.36
C PHE A 364 -6.96 9.97 1.50
N ILE A 365 -6.84 10.62 2.65
CA ILE A 365 -6.35 10.01 3.88
C ILE A 365 -7.56 9.39 4.58
N TYR A 366 -7.40 8.16 5.07
CA TYR A 366 -8.39 7.38 5.77
C TYR A 366 -7.79 6.92 7.09
N CYS A 367 -8.60 6.93 8.15
CA CYS A 367 -8.19 6.32 9.41
C CYS A 367 -8.24 4.79 9.33
N GLN A 368 -7.78 4.10 10.37
CA GLN A 368 -7.79 2.63 10.46
C GLN A 368 -9.19 2.00 10.29
N ASN A 369 -10.25 2.75 10.61
CA ASN A 369 -11.64 2.33 10.43
C ASN A 369 -12.20 2.73 9.06
N ASN A 370 -11.33 3.09 8.11
CA ASN A 370 -11.69 3.46 6.74
C ASN A 370 -12.62 4.70 6.63
N HIS A 371 -12.61 5.57 7.63
CA HIS A 371 -13.26 6.88 7.53
C HIS A 371 -12.28 7.91 6.99
N GLN A 372 -12.75 8.78 6.11
CA GLN A 372 -11.92 9.83 5.56
C GLN A 372 -11.45 10.80 6.65
N MET A 373 -10.19 11.21 6.54
CA MET A 373 -9.56 12.22 7.35
C MET A 373 -9.46 13.53 6.57
N VAL A 374 -9.67 14.63 7.27
CA VAL A 374 -9.64 16.00 6.73
C VAL A 374 -8.57 16.81 7.41
N THR A 375 -8.07 17.83 6.73
CA THR A 375 -7.02 18.68 7.29
C THR A 375 -7.55 19.44 8.51
N HIS A 376 -6.78 19.37 9.59
CA HIS A 376 -7.02 20.08 10.83
C HIS A 376 -6.08 21.27 10.93
N LYS A 377 -6.62 22.43 11.30
CA LYS A 377 -5.88 23.63 11.69
C LYS A 377 -6.37 24.10 13.06
N LYS A 378 -5.43 24.29 13.98
CA LYS A 378 -5.70 24.85 15.32
C LYS A 378 -6.29 26.26 15.16
N GLY A 379 -7.37 26.56 15.88
CA GLY A 379 -7.98 27.90 15.93
C GLY A 379 -9.25 28.13 15.11
N LYS A 380 -9.60 27.29 14.12
CA LYS A 380 -10.83 27.49 13.31
C LYS A 380 -12.02 26.62 13.75
N PHE A 381 -11.85 25.63 14.62
CA PHE A 381 -12.96 24.76 15.03
C PHE A 381 -12.87 24.23 16.45
N SER A 382 -13.90 24.48 17.27
CA SER A 382 -14.10 23.94 18.62
C SER A 382 -14.78 22.56 18.62
N TRP A 383 -14.31 21.64 17.79
CA TRP A 383 -14.84 20.27 17.85
C TRP A 383 -14.30 19.63 19.14
N GLY A 384 -15.20 19.16 20.02
CA GLY A 384 -14.89 18.48 21.29
C GLY A 384 -14.20 17.13 21.08
N PHE A 385 -12.96 17.18 20.60
CA PHE A 385 -12.11 16.02 20.37
C PHE A 385 -11.52 15.54 21.70
N LYS A 386 -11.62 14.22 21.94
CA LYS A 386 -11.15 13.58 23.19
C LYS A 386 -9.62 13.44 23.27
N SER A 387 -8.90 13.62 22.15
CA SER A 387 -7.44 13.52 22.09
C SER A 387 -6.87 14.69 21.33
N THR A 388 -5.86 15.34 21.90
CA THR A 388 -5.03 16.38 21.26
C THR A 388 -3.67 15.84 20.81
N THR A 389 -3.50 14.51 20.80
CA THR A 389 -2.25 13.85 20.42
C THR A 389 -2.39 13.07 19.12
N CYS A 390 -1.33 13.07 18.32
CA CYS A 390 -1.21 12.23 17.14
C CYS A 390 -1.31 10.75 17.53
N LYS A 391 -2.15 9.98 16.85
CA LYS A 391 -2.35 8.55 17.13
C LYS A 391 -1.11 7.69 16.91
N GLU A 392 -0.21 8.11 16.01
CA GLU A 392 0.99 7.33 15.67
C GLU A 392 2.19 7.66 16.55
N CYS A 393 2.53 8.94 16.73
CA CYS A 393 3.72 9.36 17.48
C CYS A 393 3.43 9.87 18.89
N MET A 394 2.15 9.93 19.31
CA MET A 394 1.70 10.43 20.61
C MET A 394 2.07 11.89 20.93
N LYS A 395 2.69 12.63 19.99
CA LYS A 395 3.00 14.05 20.16
C LYS A 395 1.72 14.87 20.25
N LYS A 396 1.71 15.85 21.16
CA LYS A 396 0.66 16.89 21.21
C LYS A 396 0.70 17.70 19.92
N LEU A 397 -0.47 18.05 19.42
CA LEU A 397 -0.60 18.77 18.15
C LEU A 397 -0.04 20.18 18.28
N ASP A 398 0.91 20.44 17.39
CA ASP A 398 1.67 21.66 17.26
C ASP A 398 0.72 22.72 16.69
N ASP A 399 0.21 22.56 15.44
CA ASP A 399 -0.83 23.44 14.85
C ASP A 399 -1.63 22.85 13.65
N THR A 400 -1.09 21.85 12.93
CA THR A 400 -1.72 21.28 11.71
C THR A 400 -1.62 19.76 11.63
N GLY A 401 -2.56 19.12 10.95
CA GLY A 401 -2.57 17.66 10.77
C GLY A 401 -3.81 17.17 10.03
N PHE A 402 -4.17 15.92 10.25
CA PHE A 402 -5.36 15.28 9.70
C PHE A 402 -6.24 14.73 10.82
N THR A 403 -7.56 14.85 10.65
CA THR A 403 -8.57 14.44 11.62
C THR A 403 -9.61 13.55 10.99
N CYS A 404 -9.90 12.45 11.64
CA CYS A 404 -11.10 11.67 11.36
C CYS A 404 -12.22 12.17 12.26
N ARG A 405 -13.25 12.81 11.67
CA ARG A 405 -14.43 13.30 12.42
C ARG A 405 -15.17 12.16 13.11
N THR A 406 -15.37 11.04 12.41
CA THR A 406 -16.10 9.87 12.92
C THR A 406 -15.37 9.19 14.08
N CYS A 407 -14.07 8.93 13.93
CA CYS A 407 -13.29 8.22 14.96
C CYS A 407 -12.69 9.13 16.02
N LYS A 408 -12.79 10.45 15.87
CA LYS A 408 -12.10 11.44 16.71
C LYS A 408 -10.58 11.16 16.81
N ALA A 409 -9.99 10.68 15.71
CA ALA A 409 -8.59 10.31 15.63
C ALA A 409 -7.78 11.40 14.90
N PHE A 410 -6.55 11.62 15.33
CA PHE A 410 -5.64 12.62 14.78
C PHE A 410 -4.37 11.98 14.24
N LEU A 411 -3.83 12.57 13.18
CA LEU A 411 -2.56 12.21 12.57
C LEU A 411 -1.79 13.50 12.26
N CYS A 412 -0.60 13.68 12.84
CA CYS A 412 0.21 14.86 12.51
C CYS A 412 0.82 14.74 11.10
N GLU A 413 1.14 15.86 10.48
CA GLU A 413 1.69 15.90 9.12
C GLU A 413 3.00 15.11 9.00
N ALA A 414 3.86 15.14 10.03
CA ALA A 414 5.09 14.36 10.06
C ALA A 414 4.81 12.85 9.98
N CYS A 415 3.83 12.34 10.73
CA CYS A 415 3.47 10.91 10.68
C CYS A 415 2.83 10.53 9.35
N PHE A 416 2.02 11.42 8.77
CA PHE A 416 1.47 11.22 7.44
C PHE A 416 2.57 11.17 6.36
N ALA A 417 3.52 12.10 6.39
CA ALA A 417 4.62 12.16 5.43
C ALA A 417 5.54 10.93 5.49
N ILE A 418 5.63 10.27 6.65
CA ILE A 418 6.42 9.04 6.84
C ILE A 418 5.67 7.80 6.31
N ARG A 419 4.33 7.78 6.39
CA ARG A 419 3.50 6.61 6.02
C ARG A 419 2.26 6.97 5.21
N PRO A 420 2.37 7.65 4.07
CA PRO A 420 1.20 8.11 3.33
C PRO A 420 0.29 6.92 2.91
N ASN A 421 0.92 5.80 2.52
CA ASN A 421 0.21 4.60 2.06
C ASN A 421 -0.59 3.86 3.15
N SER A 422 -0.22 3.96 4.44
CA SER A 422 -1.01 3.31 5.50
C SER A 422 -2.36 3.99 5.75
N PHE A 423 -2.55 5.17 5.17
CA PHE A 423 -3.77 5.95 5.27
C PHE A 423 -4.46 6.12 3.92
N PHE A 424 -3.96 5.52 2.84
CA PHE A 424 -4.64 5.54 1.55
C PHE A 424 -5.44 4.26 1.34
N LYS A 425 -6.56 4.37 0.61
CA LYS A 425 -7.36 3.22 0.22
C LYS A 425 -6.87 2.71 -1.15
N SER A 426 -6.63 1.41 -1.28
CA SER A 426 -6.50 0.77 -2.60
C SER A 426 -7.83 0.86 -3.32
N SER A 427 -7.81 1.27 -4.58
CA SER A 427 -9.02 1.54 -5.37
C SER A 427 -9.71 0.27 -5.82
#